data_AF-A0A0C6FQN5-F1
#
_entry.id   AF-A0A0C6FQN5-F1
#
_cell.length_a   1.000
_cell.length_b   1.000
_cell.length_c   1.000
_cell.angle_alpha   90.00
_cell.angle_beta   90.00
_cell.angle_gamma   90.00
#
_symmetry.space_group_name_H-M   'P 1'
#
loop_
_entity.id
_entity.type
_entity.pdbx_description
1 polymer ?
#
loop_
_entity_poly.entity_id
_entity_poly.type
_entity_poly.pdbx_seq_one_letter_code
_entity_poly.pdbx_strand_id
1 'polypeptide(L)'
;MSDETRPGPFALLPALAAAGLLRLSGFKPAPPRPEPDAGPHNPEGFEEEDVDVRRTAFVVVGLAGSVAAAIVAVGLMMHLFGAWNVANRLPLTPQQSARVQPPPPNLQGAPYEDLARHEAREAAQLTTYALLPDGRARIPVERAMRLIAGTPLDPAGAGAPVPAPLPPAGGAPAR
;
A
#
# COMPACT_ATOMS: atom_id res chain seq x y z
N MET A 1 -24.00 -18.87 -10.19
CA MET A 1 -24.73 -18.48 -11.41
C MET A 1 -24.64 -16.96 -11.49
N SER A 2 -23.90 -16.46 -12.49
CA SER A 2 -23.73 -15.03 -12.88
C SER A 2 -22.98 -14.14 -11.87
N ASP A 3 -21.72 -13.75 -12.08
CA ASP A 3 -21.13 -12.83 -13.09
C ASP A 3 -21.50 -11.36 -12.84
N GLU A 4 -20.49 -10.51 -12.61
CA GLU A 4 -20.43 -9.07 -12.99
C GLU A 4 -19.05 -8.48 -12.59
N THR A 5 -18.08 -8.73 -13.47
CA THR A 5 -16.95 -7.87 -13.89
C THR A 5 -16.71 -6.52 -13.18
N ARG A 6 -15.60 -6.44 -12.42
CA ARG A 6 -14.96 -5.14 -12.09
C ARG A 6 -14.25 -4.58 -13.34
N PRO A 7 -14.50 -3.33 -13.76
CA PRO A 7 -13.81 -2.75 -14.90
C PRO A 7 -12.33 -2.49 -14.57
N GLY A 8 -11.43 -3.11 -15.34
CA GLY A 8 -9.99 -2.89 -15.24
C GLY A 8 -9.54 -1.54 -15.82
N PRO A 9 -8.29 -1.12 -15.55
CA PRO A 9 -7.74 0.19 -15.95
C PRO A 9 -7.63 0.42 -17.47
N PHE A 10 -7.99 -0.58 -18.28
CA PHE A 10 -8.00 -0.53 -19.74
C PHE A 10 -9.39 -0.26 -20.34
N ALA A 11 -10.44 -0.13 -19.52
CA ALA A 11 -11.80 0.16 -19.98
C ALA A 11 -11.97 1.57 -20.60
N LEU A 12 -10.96 2.44 -20.50
CA LEU A 12 -10.94 3.80 -21.07
C LEU A 12 -10.30 3.88 -22.47
N LEU A 13 -9.63 2.81 -22.93
CA LEU A 13 -9.02 2.77 -24.26
C LEU A 13 -10.02 2.86 -25.43
N PRO A 14 -11.20 2.23 -25.43
CA PRO A 14 -12.15 2.37 -26.54
C PRO A 14 -12.77 3.78 -26.59
N ALA A 15 -12.88 4.48 -25.45
CA ALA A 15 -13.42 5.84 -25.40
C ALA A 15 -12.46 6.87 -26.04
N LEU A 16 -11.16 6.72 -25.81
CA LEU A 16 -10.13 7.55 -26.46
C LEU A 16 -10.00 7.24 -27.96
N ALA A 17 -10.14 5.97 -28.36
CA ALA A 17 -10.14 5.58 -29.77
C ALA A 17 -11.38 6.10 -30.53
N ALA A 18 -12.56 6.08 -29.90
CA ALA A 18 -13.79 6.63 -30.49
C ALA A 18 -13.74 8.16 -30.62
N ALA A 19 -13.16 8.86 -29.64
CA ALA A 19 -12.95 10.31 -29.71
C ALA A 19 -11.94 10.71 -30.80
N GLY A 20 -10.91 9.88 -31.05
CA GLY A 20 -9.97 10.08 -32.15
C GLY A 20 -10.59 9.89 -33.54
N LEU A 21 -11.45 8.87 -33.70
CA LEU A 21 -12.15 8.58 -34.96
C LEU A 21 -13.22 9.63 -35.30
N LEU A 22 -13.89 10.22 -34.31
CA LEU A 22 -14.87 11.29 -34.55
C LEU A 22 -14.21 12.62 -34.97
N ARG A 23 -12.96 12.86 -34.54
CA ARG A 23 -12.19 14.04 -34.98
C ARG A 23 -11.61 13.88 -36.38
N LEU A 24 -11.41 12.63 -36.84
CA LEU A 24 -10.95 12.30 -38.19
C LEU A 24 -12.10 12.24 -39.23
N SER A 25 -13.36 12.11 -38.80
CA SER A 25 -14.52 11.91 -39.69
C SER A 25 -15.15 13.21 -40.23
N GLY A 26 -14.63 14.38 -39.87
CA GLY A 26 -15.07 15.66 -40.43
C GLY A 26 -16.54 16.02 -40.13
N PHE A 27 -17.13 15.45 -39.07
CA PHE A 27 -18.52 15.74 -38.71
C PHE A 27 -18.65 17.18 -38.19
N LYS A 28 -19.09 18.09 -39.06
CA LYS A 28 -19.44 19.49 -38.74
C LYS A 28 -20.92 19.53 -38.31
N PRO A 29 -21.27 19.90 -37.07
CA PRO A 29 -22.67 20.16 -36.72
C PRO A 29 -23.22 21.29 -37.61
N ALA A 30 -24.50 21.19 -37.97
CA ALA A 30 -25.18 22.19 -38.81
C ALA A 30 -25.00 23.61 -38.22
N PRO A 31 -24.76 24.64 -39.05
CA PRO A 31 -24.55 25.98 -38.54
C PRO A 31 -25.80 26.46 -37.77
N PRO A 32 -25.63 27.13 -36.62
CA PRO A 32 -26.74 27.81 -35.96
C PRO A 32 -27.34 28.85 -36.93
N ARG A 33 -28.65 29.08 -36.83
CA ARG A 33 -29.35 30.15 -37.59
C ARG A 33 -28.59 31.47 -37.40
N PRO A 34 -28.54 32.34 -38.42
CA PRO A 34 -27.85 33.62 -38.32
C PRO A 34 -28.48 34.44 -37.20
N GLU A 35 -27.71 34.57 -36.12
CA GLU A 35 -27.93 35.54 -35.06
C GLU A 35 -27.50 36.91 -35.62
N PRO A 36 -28.25 38.00 -35.39
CA PRO A 36 -27.93 39.29 -35.96
C PRO A 36 -26.55 39.77 -35.47
N ASP A 37 -25.71 40.05 -36.45
CA ASP A 37 -24.30 40.40 -36.34
C ASP A 37 -24.10 41.69 -35.53
N ALA A 38 -23.54 41.58 -34.33
CA ALA A 38 -23.38 42.71 -33.40
C ALA A 38 -22.01 42.70 -32.71
N GLY A 39 -20.95 42.41 -33.46
CA GLY A 39 -19.56 42.51 -33.00
C GLY A 39 -18.71 43.41 -33.90
N PRO A 40 -17.66 44.08 -33.38
CA PRO A 40 -16.74 44.84 -34.22
C PRO A 40 -16.04 43.92 -35.23
N HIS A 41 -16.27 44.14 -36.52
CA HIS A 41 -15.58 43.42 -37.59
C HIS A 41 -14.17 43.98 -37.79
N ASN A 42 -13.18 43.09 -37.91
CA ASN A 42 -11.84 43.48 -38.35
C ASN A 42 -11.93 43.94 -39.83
N PRO A 43 -11.49 45.16 -40.20
CA PRO A 43 -11.62 45.67 -41.56
C PRO A 43 -10.80 44.90 -42.61
N GLU A 44 -9.89 44.03 -42.18
CA GLU A 44 -8.99 43.27 -43.07
C GLU A 44 -9.61 41.95 -43.59
N GLY A 45 -10.85 41.62 -43.20
CA GLY A 45 -11.50 40.37 -43.61
C GLY A 45 -10.91 39.12 -42.92
N PHE A 46 -11.60 37.99 -43.03
CA PHE A 46 -11.01 36.69 -42.70
C PHE A 46 -10.20 36.21 -43.92
N GLU A 47 -8.98 35.70 -43.72
CA GLU A 47 -8.24 35.05 -44.81
C GLU A 47 -9.03 33.83 -45.31
N GLU A 48 -9.43 33.83 -46.59
CA GLU A 48 -10.28 32.80 -47.20
C GLU A 48 -9.51 31.52 -47.59
N GLU A 49 -8.17 31.59 -47.60
CA GLU A 49 -7.32 30.44 -47.89
C GLU A 49 -7.10 29.63 -46.60
N ASP A 50 -8.04 28.70 -46.36
CA ASP A 50 -7.94 27.73 -45.27
C ASP A 50 -6.62 26.96 -45.39
N VAL A 51 -5.97 26.73 -44.25
CA VAL A 51 -4.66 26.07 -44.14
C VAL A 51 -4.62 24.83 -45.04
N ASP A 52 -3.60 24.72 -45.89
CA ASP A 52 -3.41 23.56 -46.79
C ASP A 52 -3.38 22.26 -45.98
N VAL A 53 -4.51 21.56 -45.98
CA VAL A 53 -4.77 20.36 -45.18
C VAL A 53 -3.73 19.28 -45.49
N ARG A 54 -3.26 19.22 -46.74
CA ARG A 54 -2.29 18.23 -47.17
C ARG A 54 -0.92 18.51 -46.56
N ARG A 55 -0.49 19.77 -46.55
CA ARG A 55 0.78 20.16 -45.91
C ARG A 55 0.73 19.95 -44.40
N THR A 56 -0.37 20.37 -43.77
CA THR A 56 -0.57 20.19 -42.32
C THR A 56 -0.61 18.72 -41.94
N ALA A 57 -1.26 17.86 -42.74
CA ALA A 57 -1.26 16.42 -42.54
C ALA A 57 0.16 15.83 -42.59
N PHE A 58 0.99 16.24 -43.56
CA PHE A 58 2.39 15.80 -43.62
C PHE A 58 3.21 16.25 -42.41
N VAL A 59 2.99 17.46 -41.90
CA VAL A 59 3.66 17.94 -40.68
C VAL A 59 3.25 17.13 -39.46
N VAL A 60 1.95 16.85 -39.30
CA VAL A 60 1.44 16.05 -38.18
C VAL A 60 1.96 14.61 -38.24
N VAL A 61 1.96 13.99 -39.43
CA VAL A 61 2.50 12.64 -39.62
C VAL A 61 4.01 12.62 -39.39
N GLY A 62 4.74 13.64 -39.85
CA GLY A 62 6.17 13.78 -39.60
C GLY A 62 6.49 13.92 -38.11
N LEU A 63 5.72 14.72 -37.38
CA LEU A 63 5.86 14.89 -35.94
C LEU A 63 5.53 13.61 -35.17
N ALA A 64 4.43 12.94 -35.53
CA ALA A 64 4.07 11.65 -34.93
C ALA A 64 5.14 10.58 -35.23
N GLY A 65 5.66 10.57 -36.46
CA GLY A 65 6.73 9.69 -36.89
C GLY A 65 8.04 9.93 -36.14
N SER A 66 8.42 11.19 -35.89
CA SER A 66 9.64 11.51 -35.14
C SER A 66 9.55 11.08 -33.68
N VAL A 67 8.39 11.27 -33.05
CA VAL A 67 8.13 10.78 -31.68
C VAL A 67 8.19 9.25 -31.63
N ALA A 68 7.55 8.57 -32.57
CA ALA A 68 7.59 7.11 -32.67
C ALA A 68 9.03 6.60 -32.88
N ALA A 69 9.79 7.24 -33.76
CA ALA A 69 11.19 6.91 -34.01
C ALA A 69 12.07 7.10 -32.76
N ALA A 70 11.86 8.17 -32.00
CA ALA A 70 12.57 8.41 -30.75
C ALA A 70 12.26 7.33 -29.70
N ILE A 71 10.99 6.96 -29.54
CA ILE A 71 10.57 5.88 -28.63
C ILE A 71 11.22 4.55 -29.04
N VAL A 72 11.19 4.21 -30.33
CA VAL A 72 11.83 2.99 -30.85
C VAL A 72 13.34 3.03 -30.63
N ALA A 73 13.99 4.15 -30.88
CA ALA A 73 15.44 4.30 -30.69
C ALA A 73 15.84 4.12 -29.21
N VAL A 74 15.11 4.75 -28.28
CA VAL A 74 15.36 4.60 -26.84
C VAL A 74 15.08 3.16 -26.40
N GLY A 75 13.98 2.57 -26.83
CA GLY A 75 13.63 1.17 -26.52
C GLY A 75 14.68 0.20 -27.03
N LEU A 76 15.15 0.38 -28.27
CA LEU A 76 16.21 -0.41 -28.88
C LEU A 76 17.53 -0.23 -28.12
N MET A 77 17.89 1.00 -27.77
CA MET A 77 19.08 1.28 -26.96
C MET A 77 19.01 0.57 -25.61
N MET A 78 17.90 0.68 -24.88
CA MET A 78 17.73 -0.01 -23.60
C MET A 78 17.78 -1.53 -23.75
N HIS A 79 17.22 -2.09 -24.82
CA HIS A 79 17.26 -3.52 -25.10
C HIS A 79 18.68 -4.01 -25.37
N LEU A 80 19.43 -3.33 -26.25
CA LEU A 80 20.83 -3.66 -26.55
C LEU A 80 21.72 -3.51 -25.32
N PHE A 81 21.56 -2.41 -24.58
CA PHE A 81 22.31 -2.19 -23.35
C PHE A 81 21.95 -3.22 -22.29
N GLY A 82 20.68 -3.58 -22.12
CA GLY A 82 20.27 -4.64 -21.21
C GLY A 82 20.91 -5.98 -21.57
N ALA A 83 20.87 -6.36 -22.84
CA ALA A 83 21.50 -7.59 -23.34
C ALA A 83 23.02 -7.59 -23.10
N TRP A 84 23.72 -6.50 -23.41
CA TRP A 84 25.17 -6.39 -23.21
C TRP A 84 25.57 -6.29 -21.74
N ASN A 85 24.82 -5.56 -20.92
CA ASN A 85 25.12 -5.39 -19.50
C ASN A 85 24.79 -6.63 -18.69
N VAL A 86 23.81 -7.45 -19.09
CA VAL A 86 23.51 -8.73 -18.42
C VAL A 86 24.49 -9.81 -18.86
N ALA A 87 24.83 -9.88 -20.15
CA ALA A 87 25.78 -10.86 -20.67
C ALA A 87 27.21 -10.71 -20.11
N ASN A 88 27.62 -9.47 -19.80
CA ASN A 88 28.96 -9.17 -19.28
C ASN A 88 29.03 -9.04 -17.74
N ARG A 89 27.97 -9.36 -16.99
CA ARG A 89 28.13 -9.46 -15.53
C ARG A 89 28.84 -10.77 -15.23
N LEU A 90 30.09 -10.69 -14.81
CA LEU A 90 30.74 -11.82 -14.16
C LEU A 90 29.86 -12.23 -12.96
N PRO A 91 29.65 -13.54 -12.74
CA PRO A 91 28.98 -13.98 -11.53
C PRO A 91 29.72 -13.40 -10.32
N LEU A 92 28.96 -12.87 -9.36
CA LEU A 92 29.52 -12.33 -8.12
C LEU A 92 30.43 -13.38 -7.49
N THR A 93 31.63 -12.98 -7.11
CA THR A 93 32.54 -13.92 -6.45
C THR A 93 31.97 -14.32 -5.09
N PRO A 94 32.28 -15.52 -4.57
CA PRO A 94 31.81 -15.95 -3.25
C PRO A 94 32.13 -14.93 -2.14
N GLN A 95 33.23 -14.20 -2.27
CA GLN A 95 33.64 -13.12 -1.37
C GLN A 95 32.73 -11.88 -1.47
N GLN A 96 32.22 -11.55 -2.66
CA GLN A 96 31.29 -10.44 -2.87
C GLN A 96 29.87 -10.76 -2.41
N SER A 97 29.47 -12.04 -2.42
CA SER A 97 28.19 -12.50 -1.88
C SER A 97 28.23 -12.87 -0.40
N ALA A 98 29.41 -12.87 0.22
CA ALA A 98 29.56 -13.25 1.62
C ALA A 98 28.84 -12.22 2.51
N ARG A 99 27.94 -12.70 3.37
CA ARG A 99 27.37 -11.86 4.43
C ARG A 99 28.48 -11.53 5.42
N VAL A 100 28.98 -10.31 5.35
CA VAL A 100 29.89 -9.78 6.37
C VAL A 100 29.05 -9.41 7.58
N GLN A 101 29.09 -10.24 8.62
CA GLN A 101 28.59 -9.86 9.93
C GLN A 101 29.65 -8.94 10.56
N PRO A 102 29.37 -7.66 10.79
CA PRO A 102 30.34 -6.78 11.43
C PRO A 102 30.71 -7.31 12.83
N PRO A 103 31.93 -7.01 13.31
CA PRO A 103 32.30 -7.37 14.67
C PRO A 103 31.35 -6.69 15.67
N PRO A 104 31.09 -7.31 16.83
CA PRO A 104 30.22 -6.72 17.85
C PRO A 104 30.73 -5.33 18.29
N PRO A 105 29.84 -4.39 18.67
CA PRO A 105 28.40 -4.57 18.92
C PRO A 105 27.54 -4.53 17.65
N ASN A 106 26.76 -5.59 17.43
CA ASN A 106 25.78 -5.63 16.35
C ASN A 106 24.54 -4.79 16.71
N LEU A 107 23.87 -4.26 15.69
CA LEU A 107 22.56 -3.63 15.88
C LEU A 107 21.57 -4.66 16.43
N GLN A 108 20.85 -4.27 17.49
CA GLN A 108 19.76 -5.05 18.05
C GLN A 108 18.66 -5.20 16.99
N GLY A 109 18.21 -6.44 16.72
CA GLY A 109 17.30 -6.73 15.61
C GLY A 109 15.88 -6.16 15.79
N ALA A 110 15.39 -6.14 17.03
CA ALA A 110 14.03 -5.69 17.35
C ALA A 110 13.98 -4.95 18.69
N PRO A 111 14.59 -3.75 18.79
CA PRO A 111 14.76 -3.04 20.07
C PRO A 111 13.44 -2.77 20.79
N TYR A 112 12.38 -2.43 20.06
CA TYR A 112 11.07 -2.11 20.65
C TYR A 112 10.35 -3.33 21.20
N GLU A 113 10.46 -4.49 20.55
CA GLU A 113 9.86 -5.74 21.05
C GLU A 113 10.59 -6.26 22.28
N ASP A 114 11.91 -6.11 22.31
CA ASP A 114 12.73 -6.45 23.48
C ASP A 114 12.37 -5.54 24.66
N LEU A 115 12.21 -4.23 24.43
CA LEU A 115 11.80 -3.27 25.44
C LEU A 115 10.40 -3.59 25.98
N ALA A 116 9.42 -3.82 25.10
CA ALA A 116 8.06 -4.16 25.51
C ALA A 116 8.02 -5.45 26.36
N ARG A 117 8.82 -6.46 26.00
CA ARG A 117 8.97 -7.70 26.80
C ARG A 117 9.68 -7.47 28.13
N HIS A 118 10.59 -6.50 28.19
CA HIS A 118 11.23 -6.12 29.45
C HIS A 118 10.23 -5.42 30.38
N GLU A 119 9.56 -4.38 29.89
CA GLU A 119 8.55 -3.63 30.63
C GLU A 119 7.41 -4.52 31.11
N ALA A 120 6.92 -5.44 30.27
CA ALA A 120 5.89 -6.38 30.67
C ALA A 120 6.33 -7.31 31.81
N ARG A 121 7.59 -7.77 31.79
CA ARG A 121 8.16 -8.59 32.87
C ARG A 121 8.32 -7.79 34.16
N GLU A 122 8.76 -6.55 34.08
CA GLU A 122 8.87 -5.69 35.26
C GLU A 122 7.49 -5.37 35.86
N ALA A 123 6.54 -4.97 35.02
CA ALA A 123 5.16 -4.69 35.42
C ALA A 123 4.53 -5.91 36.11
N ALA A 124 4.68 -7.11 35.53
CA ALA A 124 4.20 -8.34 36.15
C ALA A 124 4.85 -8.55 37.53
N GLN A 125 6.15 -8.34 37.68
CA GLN A 125 6.86 -8.52 38.95
C GLN A 125 6.44 -7.53 40.05
N LEU A 126 6.02 -6.32 39.69
CA LEU A 126 5.64 -5.27 40.63
C LEU A 126 4.16 -5.31 41.02
N THR A 127 3.29 -5.71 40.09
CA THR A 127 1.83 -5.57 40.23
C THR A 127 1.10 -6.87 40.57
N THR A 128 1.79 -8.02 40.47
CA THR A 128 1.15 -9.33 40.66
C THR A 128 1.67 -10.09 41.88
N TYR A 129 0.83 -11.01 42.35
CA TYR A 129 1.21 -11.99 43.35
C TYR A 129 1.92 -13.16 42.68
N ALA A 130 2.97 -13.69 43.31
CA ALA A 130 3.65 -14.89 42.84
C ALA A 130 4.25 -15.67 43.99
N LEU A 131 4.20 -17.00 43.92
CA LEU A 131 4.98 -17.85 44.83
C LEU A 131 6.42 -17.96 44.29
N LEU A 132 7.40 -17.67 45.14
CA LEU A 132 8.81 -17.84 44.79
C LEU A 132 9.27 -19.27 45.07
N PRO A 133 10.31 -19.74 44.35
CA PRO A 133 10.86 -21.09 44.55
C PRO A 133 11.40 -21.36 45.96
N ASP A 134 11.72 -20.32 46.72
CA ASP A 134 12.20 -20.40 48.10
C ASP A 134 11.07 -20.48 49.14
N GLY A 135 9.82 -20.64 48.68
CA GLY A 135 8.63 -20.76 49.52
C GLY A 135 8.06 -19.43 50.01
N ARG A 136 8.65 -18.29 49.63
CA ARG A 136 8.11 -16.96 49.97
C ARG A 136 7.04 -16.53 48.97
N ALA A 137 6.03 -15.79 49.44
CA ALA A 137 5.06 -15.15 48.56
C ALA A 137 5.50 -13.71 48.24
N ARG A 138 5.50 -13.36 46.96
CA ARG A 138 5.58 -11.98 46.48
C ARG A 138 4.18 -11.38 46.50
N ILE A 139 4.09 -10.17 47.04
CA ILE A 139 2.89 -9.34 46.98
C ILE A 139 3.17 -8.13 46.07
N PRO A 140 2.14 -7.56 45.42
CA PRO A 140 2.27 -6.32 44.68
C PRO A 140 2.82 -5.19 45.55
N VAL A 141 3.61 -4.30 44.96
CA VAL A 141 4.28 -3.22 45.70
C VAL A 141 3.27 -2.28 46.34
N GLU A 142 2.17 -1.95 45.65
CA GLU A 142 1.10 -1.13 46.20
C GLU A 142 0.47 -1.79 47.43
N ARG A 143 0.38 -3.13 47.43
CA ARG A 143 -0.12 -3.87 48.59
C ARG A 143 0.88 -3.84 49.74
N ALA A 144 2.17 -4.01 49.46
CA ALA A 144 3.23 -3.90 50.46
C ALA A 144 3.23 -2.53 51.15
N MET A 145 3.09 -1.46 50.36
CA MET A 145 3.01 -0.09 50.89
C MET A 145 1.81 0.11 51.82
N ARG A 146 0.63 -0.42 51.43
CA ARG A 146 -0.58 -0.33 52.29
C ARG A 146 -0.43 -1.12 53.59
N LEU A 147 0.30 -2.24 53.57
CA LEU A 147 0.57 -3.02 54.76
C LEU A 147 1.47 -2.27 55.74
N ILE A 148 2.51 -1.63 55.23
CA ILE A 148 3.41 -0.80 56.02
C ILE A 148 2.64 0.39 56.63
N ALA A 149 1.68 0.94 55.89
CA ALA A 149 0.78 1.99 56.37
C ALA A 149 -0.32 1.49 57.35
N GLY A 150 -0.30 0.23 57.76
CA GLY A 150 -1.24 -0.34 58.74
C GLY A 150 -2.57 -0.87 58.18
N THR A 151 -2.71 -0.98 56.85
CA THR A 151 -3.90 -1.61 56.23
C THR A 151 -3.78 -3.14 56.26
N PRO A 152 -4.75 -3.89 56.81
CA PRO A 152 -4.66 -5.35 56.90
C PRO A 152 -4.75 -6.06 55.54
N LEU A 153 -4.29 -7.33 55.52
CA LEU A 153 -4.27 -8.27 54.38
C LEU A 153 -5.66 -8.87 54.05
N ASP A 154 -6.74 -8.07 53.99
CA ASP A 154 -8.00 -8.63 53.49
C ASP A 154 -7.88 -9.03 52.00
N PRO A 155 -8.48 -10.17 51.58
CA PRO A 155 -8.51 -10.57 50.19
C PRO A 155 -9.33 -9.56 49.39
N ALA A 156 -8.68 -8.80 48.52
CA ALA A 156 -9.37 -7.93 47.59
C ALA A 156 -10.13 -8.82 46.58
N GLY A 157 -11.43 -9.05 46.82
CA GLY A 157 -12.37 -9.61 45.85
C GLY A 157 -12.52 -11.13 45.83
N ALA A 158 -13.11 -11.71 46.87
CA ALA A 158 -13.88 -12.95 46.76
C ALA A 158 -15.23 -12.71 46.05
N GLY A 159 -15.18 -12.04 44.88
CA GLY A 159 -16.31 -11.73 44.01
C GLY A 159 -16.27 -12.53 42.70
N ALA A 160 -15.59 -13.67 42.68
CA ALA A 160 -15.77 -14.66 41.63
C ALA A 160 -17.05 -15.46 41.97
N PRO A 161 -18.02 -15.60 41.04
CA PRO A 161 -19.18 -16.43 41.30
C PRO A 161 -18.69 -17.86 41.54
N VAL A 162 -18.98 -18.39 42.72
CA VAL A 162 -18.83 -19.82 43.02
C VAL A 162 -19.70 -20.57 42.00
N PRO A 163 -19.14 -21.42 41.11
CA PRO A 163 -19.98 -22.27 40.29
C PRO A 163 -20.76 -23.20 41.24
N ALA A 164 -22.08 -23.23 41.06
CA ALA A 164 -23.00 -24.04 41.85
C ALA A 164 -22.53 -25.51 41.90
N PRO A 165 -22.71 -26.21 43.03
CA PRO A 165 -22.35 -27.62 43.13
C PRO A 165 -23.16 -28.44 42.11
N LEU A 166 -22.44 -29.24 41.32
CA LEU A 166 -23.01 -30.19 40.37
C LEU A 166 -24.01 -31.13 41.08
N PRO A 167 -25.20 -31.38 40.51
CA PRO A 167 -26.14 -32.35 41.06
C PRO A 167 -25.52 -33.76 41.05
N PRO A 168 -25.89 -34.65 41.98
CA PRO A 168 -25.38 -36.01 42.02
C PRO A 168 -25.76 -36.72 40.72
N ALA A 169 -24.75 -37.20 40.00
CA ALA A 169 -24.93 -38.05 38.82
C ALA A 169 -25.56 -39.38 39.29
N GLY A 170 -26.89 -39.40 39.29
CA GLY A 170 -27.68 -40.59 39.50
C GLY A 170 -27.63 -41.50 38.28
N GLY A 171 -27.44 -42.78 38.55
CA GLY A 171 -28.04 -43.88 37.79
C GLY A 171 -27.46 -44.16 36.40
N ALA A 172 -26.62 -45.19 36.33
CA ALA A 172 -26.44 -45.95 35.10
C ALA A 172 -27.77 -46.57 34.65
N PRO A 173 -28.09 -46.59 33.35
CA PRO A 173 -28.93 -47.62 32.79
C PRO A 173 -28.07 -48.61 32.01
N ALA A 174 -28.25 -49.88 32.36
CA ALA A 174 -27.82 -51.03 31.58
C ALA A 174 -28.64 -51.10 30.28
N ARG A 175 -27.96 -51.15 29.13
CA ARG A 175 -28.05 -52.19 28.09
C ARG A 175 -27.30 -51.76 26.84
#